data_AF-A0A2H3DFW2-F1
#
_entry.id   AF-A0A2H3DFW2-F1
#
_cell.length_a   1.000
_cell.length_b   1.000
_cell.length_c   1.000
_cell.angle_alpha   90.00
_cell.angle_beta   90.00
_cell.angle_gamma   90.00
#
_symmetry.space_group_name_H-M   'P 1'
#
loop_
_entity.id
_entity.type
_entity.pdbx_description
1 polymer ?
#
loop_
_entity_poly.entity_id
_entity_poly.type
_entity_poly.pdbx_seq_one_letter_code
_entity_poly.pdbx_strand_id
1 'polypeptide(L)'
;LLFSEMGMWPVKYRRIILALRYWQYALTLPEDHFLSITMVESLTLAHAKKSSWISNLAHVLHLLHRPVSMDLSRQWLPSDIDNLITAVEQSCLMDIDAFIAVSSKALLLRYRSLHQTDPSSTRKTPMASSCSYLNVPIFAHKKALVRLLTSSHTLAIEVLRWSDRHCPPVPCSQHLCRFYLSEVEDEAHALWYCNGSQSLDICDPISSNRCS
;
A
#
# COMPACT_ATOMS: atom_id res chain seq x y z
N LEU A 1 2.16 2.29 -0.60
CA LEU A 1 3.26 2.62 0.34
C LEU A 1 2.93 2.16 1.75
N LEU A 2 1.92 2.73 2.41
CA LEU A 2 1.58 2.39 3.80
C LEU A 2 1.28 0.89 4.04
N PHE A 3 0.58 0.25 3.09
CA PHE A 3 0.12 -1.14 3.22
C PHE A 3 1.24 -2.18 3.19
N SER A 4 2.26 -1.99 2.33
CA SER A 4 3.43 -2.88 2.29
C SER A 4 4.31 -2.74 3.53
N GLU A 5 4.44 -1.52 4.04
CA GLU A 5 5.38 -1.22 5.13
C GLU A 5 4.86 -1.56 6.52
N MET A 6 3.54 -1.48 6.75
CA MET A 6 2.94 -1.73 8.07
C MET A 6 2.30 -3.12 8.20
N GLY A 7 2.49 -4.01 7.22
CA GLY A 7 1.81 -5.31 7.19
C GLY A 7 0.28 -5.19 7.16
N MET A 8 -0.24 -4.05 6.70
CA MET A 8 -1.66 -3.77 6.69
C MET A 8 -2.25 -4.00 5.31
N TRP A 9 -3.36 -4.72 5.26
CA TRP A 9 -4.13 -4.91 4.04
C TRP A 9 -4.89 -3.62 3.66
N PRO A 10 -4.96 -3.27 2.36
CA PRO A 10 -5.82 -2.18 1.89
C PRO A 10 -7.28 -2.43 2.28
N VAL A 11 -8.00 -1.35 2.62
CA VAL A 11 -9.37 -1.42 3.14
C VAL A 11 -10.31 -2.19 2.19
N LYS A 12 -10.14 -2.05 0.87
CA LYS A 12 -10.94 -2.77 -0.12
C LYS A 12 -10.81 -4.29 0.03
N TYR A 13 -9.59 -4.81 0.17
CA TYR A 13 -9.34 -6.24 0.35
C TYR A 13 -9.80 -6.74 1.71
N ARG A 14 -9.58 -5.97 2.78
CA ARG A 14 -10.09 -6.31 4.12
C ARG A 14 -11.61 -6.49 4.15
N ARG A 15 -12.35 -5.57 3.52
CA ARG A 15 -13.82 -5.65 3.44
C ARG A 15 -14.29 -6.88 2.67
N ILE A 16 -13.62 -7.22 1.58
CA ILE A 16 -13.93 -8.43 0.79
C ILE A 16 -13.67 -9.70 1.61
N ILE A 17 -12.51 -9.80 2.27
CA ILE A 17 -12.18 -10.96 3.10
C ILE A 17 -13.18 -11.12 4.25
N LEU A 18 -13.59 -10.01 4.89
CA LEU A 18 -14.63 -10.06 5.93
C LEU A 18 -15.97 -10.54 5.39
N ALA A 19 -16.39 -10.07 4.21
CA ALA A 19 -17.60 -10.55 3.55
C ALA A 19 -17.52 -12.05 3.22
N LEU A 20 -16.38 -12.52 2.71
CA LEU A 20 -16.14 -13.94 2.45
C LEU A 20 -16.18 -14.76 3.75
N ARG A 21 -15.51 -14.33 4.81
CA ARG A 21 -15.57 -15.00 6.13
C ARG A 21 -16.99 -15.05 6.71
N TYR A 22 -17.77 -13.98 6.51
CA TYR A 22 -19.17 -13.96 6.91
C TYR A 22 -20.01 -14.98 6.12
N TRP A 23 -19.75 -15.12 4.81
CA TRP A 23 -20.40 -16.16 4.01
C TRP A 23 -19.95 -17.57 4.42
N GLN A 24 -18.66 -17.77 4.68
CA GLN A 24 -18.14 -19.03 5.20
C GLN A 24 -18.85 -19.44 6.50
N TYR A 25 -19.03 -18.48 7.42
CA TYR A 25 -19.81 -18.70 8.63
C TYR A 25 -21.25 -19.11 8.32
N ALA A 26 -21.93 -18.41 7.40
CA ALA A 26 -23.30 -18.76 7.02
C ALA A 26 -23.43 -20.19 6.47
N LEU A 27 -22.42 -20.70 5.74
CA LEU A 27 -22.38 -22.07 5.24
C LEU A 27 -22.20 -23.14 6.33
N THR A 28 -21.74 -22.76 7.52
CA THR A 28 -21.60 -23.68 8.67
C THR A 28 -22.86 -23.78 9.53
N LEU A 29 -23.85 -22.92 9.28
CA LEU A 29 -25.08 -22.89 10.05
C LEU A 29 -26.05 -23.97 9.58
N PRO A 30 -26.93 -24.47 10.46
CA PRO A 30 -27.96 -25.42 10.06
C PRO A 30 -28.95 -24.78 9.08
N GLU A 31 -29.63 -25.62 8.30
CA GLU A 31 -30.52 -25.20 7.20
C GLU A 31 -31.75 -24.41 7.66
N ASP A 32 -32.16 -24.58 8.93
CA ASP A 32 -33.28 -23.86 9.54
C ASP A 32 -32.90 -22.45 10.01
N HIS A 33 -31.61 -22.11 10.03
CA HIS A 33 -31.15 -20.80 10.47
C HIS A 33 -31.43 -19.74 9.40
N PHE A 34 -32.07 -18.62 9.79
CA PHE A 34 -32.45 -17.53 8.88
C PHE A 34 -31.32 -17.04 7.96
N LEU A 35 -30.10 -16.93 8.49
CA LEU A 35 -28.93 -16.53 7.68
C LEU A 35 -28.59 -17.56 6.58
N SER A 36 -28.70 -18.85 6.87
CA SER A 36 -28.45 -19.92 5.89
C SER A 36 -29.47 -19.83 4.75
N ILE A 37 -30.76 -19.73 5.10
CA ILE A 37 -31.87 -19.54 4.15
C ILE A 37 -31.65 -18.29 3.29
N THR A 38 -31.32 -17.15 3.91
CA THR A 38 -31.10 -15.88 3.21
C THR A 38 -29.91 -15.97 2.22
N MET A 39 -28.87 -16.73 2.57
CA MET A 39 -27.72 -16.94 1.68
C MET A 39 -28.07 -17.85 0.50
N VAL A 40 -28.86 -18.90 0.73
CA VAL A 40 -29.39 -19.75 -0.35
C VAL A 40 -30.26 -18.93 -1.30
N GLU A 41 -31.18 -18.10 -0.79
CA GLU A 41 -31.98 -17.18 -1.61
C GLU A 41 -31.12 -16.16 -2.36
N SER A 42 -30.07 -15.64 -1.72
CA SER A 42 -29.14 -14.72 -2.39
C SER A 42 -28.38 -15.39 -3.54
N LEU A 43 -28.04 -16.68 -3.42
CA LEU A 43 -27.46 -17.50 -4.48
C LEU A 43 -28.45 -17.74 -5.62
N THR A 44 -29.70 -18.11 -5.32
CA THR A 44 -30.72 -18.34 -6.36
C THR A 44 -31.03 -17.07 -7.15
N LEU A 45 -31.11 -15.91 -6.47
CA LEU A 45 -31.24 -14.61 -7.13
C LEU A 45 -30.03 -14.29 -8.03
N ALA A 46 -28.82 -14.55 -7.56
CA ALA A 46 -27.60 -14.33 -8.34
C ALA A 46 -27.57 -15.22 -9.59
N HIS A 47 -27.95 -16.49 -9.46
CA HIS A 47 -28.07 -17.43 -10.60
C HIS A 47 -29.12 -16.95 -11.62
N ALA A 48 -30.24 -16.39 -11.15
CA ALA A 48 -31.26 -15.75 -11.99
C ALA A 48 -30.85 -14.38 -12.56
N LYS A 49 -29.58 -13.97 -12.41
CA LYS A 49 -29.02 -12.67 -12.84
C LYS A 49 -29.74 -11.46 -12.22
N LYS A 50 -30.31 -11.63 -11.03
CA LYS A 50 -30.91 -10.55 -10.24
C LYS A 50 -29.91 -10.02 -9.22
N SER A 51 -30.11 -8.77 -8.80
CA SER A 51 -29.30 -8.16 -7.75
C SER A 51 -29.50 -8.87 -6.41
N SER A 52 -28.42 -9.34 -5.82
CA SER A 52 -28.37 -9.92 -4.48
C SER A 52 -27.04 -9.60 -3.81
N TRP A 53 -26.92 -9.94 -2.53
CA TRP A 53 -25.65 -9.81 -1.81
C TRP A 53 -24.53 -10.62 -2.48
N ILE A 54 -24.84 -11.84 -2.94
CA ILE A 54 -23.89 -12.72 -3.64
C ILE A 54 -23.52 -12.18 -5.02
N SER A 55 -24.47 -11.64 -5.80
CA SER A 55 -24.14 -11.06 -7.11
C SER A 55 -23.22 -9.85 -6.97
N ASN A 56 -23.42 -9.03 -5.93
CA ASN A 56 -22.55 -7.90 -5.62
C ASN A 56 -21.15 -8.36 -5.20
N LEU A 57 -21.06 -9.42 -4.39
CA LEU A 57 -19.77 -10.01 -4.01
C LEU A 57 -19.02 -10.55 -5.23
N ALA A 58 -19.69 -11.30 -6.10
CA ALA A 58 -19.10 -11.80 -7.35
C ALA A 58 -18.62 -10.65 -8.26
N HIS A 59 -19.40 -9.56 -8.35
CA HIS A 59 -19.01 -8.38 -9.11
C HIS A 59 -17.77 -7.69 -8.53
N VAL A 60 -17.71 -7.48 -7.21
CA VAL A 60 -16.55 -6.87 -6.55
C VAL A 60 -15.30 -7.73 -6.70
N LEU A 61 -15.41 -9.07 -6.63
CA LEU A 61 -14.31 -9.99 -6.89
C LEU A 61 -13.80 -9.91 -8.34
N HIS A 62 -14.69 -9.70 -9.30
CA HIS A 62 -14.33 -9.53 -10.70
C HIS A 62 -13.62 -8.18 -10.98
N LEU A 63 -13.96 -7.14 -10.22
CA LEU A 63 -13.34 -5.80 -10.33
C LEU A 63 -11.94 -5.69 -9.68
N LEU A 64 -11.44 -6.76 -9.06
CA LEU A 64 -10.10 -6.76 -8.50
C LEU A 64 -9.03 -6.65 -9.59
N HIS A 65 -7.86 -6.12 -9.23
CA HIS A 65 -6.71 -5.99 -10.15
C HIS A 65 -6.39 -7.32 -10.86
N ARG A 66 -6.52 -8.42 -10.12
CA ARG A 66 -6.59 -9.76 -10.69
C ARG A 66 -8.01 -10.29 -10.40
N PRO A 67 -8.86 -10.46 -11.42
CA PRO A 67 -10.22 -10.94 -11.22
C PRO A 67 -10.23 -12.30 -10.52
N VAL A 68 -11.09 -12.43 -9.51
CA VAL A 68 -11.34 -13.70 -8.83
C VAL A 68 -12.72 -14.20 -9.27
N SER A 69 -12.76 -15.32 -9.97
CA SER A 69 -14.00 -15.90 -10.49
C SER A 69 -14.77 -16.64 -9.40
N MET A 70 -16.07 -16.34 -9.29
CA MET A 70 -17.02 -17.06 -8.45
C MET A 70 -18.02 -17.77 -9.36
N ASP A 71 -18.03 -19.10 -9.33
CA ASP A 71 -19.03 -19.90 -10.03
C ASP A 71 -20.36 -19.94 -9.25
N LEU A 72 -21.40 -19.35 -9.82
CA LEU A 72 -22.73 -19.26 -9.20
C LEU A 72 -23.60 -20.49 -9.44
N SER A 73 -23.17 -21.42 -10.31
CA SER A 73 -23.93 -22.61 -10.67
C SER A 73 -23.66 -23.82 -9.76
N ARG A 74 -22.57 -23.77 -8.99
CA ARG A 74 -22.15 -24.86 -8.12
C ARG A 74 -22.62 -24.68 -6.67
N GLN A 75 -22.62 -25.78 -5.94
CA GLN A 75 -22.74 -25.76 -4.49
C GLN A 75 -21.41 -25.31 -3.86
N TRP A 76 -21.51 -24.52 -2.80
CA TRP A 76 -20.36 -23.95 -2.09
C TRP A 76 -20.18 -24.62 -0.73
N LEU A 77 -18.95 -25.02 -0.43
CA LEU A 77 -18.52 -25.55 0.87
C LEU A 77 -17.70 -24.49 1.62
N PRO A 78 -17.62 -24.54 2.96
CA PRO A 78 -16.78 -23.62 3.72
C PRO A 78 -15.30 -23.58 3.26
N SER A 79 -14.75 -24.71 2.82
CA SER A 79 -13.38 -24.83 2.29
C SER A 79 -13.19 -24.12 0.94
N ASP A 80 -14.24 -24.01 0.13
CA ASP A 80 -14.19 -23.25 -1.11
C ASP A 80 -13.97 -21.75 -0.87
N ILE A 81 -14.49 -21.26 0.25
CA ILE A 81 -14.33 -19.87 0.63
C ILE A 81 -12.89 -19.56 1.03
N ASP A 82 -12.18 -20.51 1.65
CA ASP A 82 -10.75 -20.35 1.93
C ASP A 82 -9.93 -20.23 0.64
N ASN A 83 -10.31 -20.96 -0.42
CA ASN A 83 -9.68 -20.82 -1.74
C ASN A 83 -9.93 -19.43 -2.35
N LEU A 84 -11.16 -18.90 -2.23
CA LEU A 84 -11.47 -17.53 -2.65
C LEU A 84 -10.67 -16.50 -1.86
N ILE A 85 -10.58 -16.65 -0.54
CA ILE A 85 -9.80 -15.75 0.32
C ILE A 85 -8.33 -15.77 -0.13
N THR A 86 -7.76 -16.95 -0.34
CA THR A 86 -6.37 -17.08 -0.84
C THR A 86 -6.18 -16.39 -2.20
N ALA A 87 -7.14 -16.50 -3.11
CA ALA A 87 -7.09 -15.82 -4.40
C ALA A 87 -7.20 -14.29 -4.27
N VAL A 88 -8.05 -13.79 -3.38
CA VAL A 88 -8.16 -12.36 -3.04
C VAL A 88 -6.87 -11.84 -2.42
N GLU A 89 -6.26 -12.62 -1.54
CA GLU A 89 -4.97 -12.32 -0.92
C GLU A 89 -3.87 -12.18 -1.97
N GLN A 90 -3.79 -13.13 -2.91
CA GLN A 90 -2.86 -13.07 -4.02
C GLN A 90 -3.13 -11.87 -4.95
N SER A 91 -4.39 -11.54 -5.21
CA SER A 91 -4.74 -10.34 -6.00
C SER A 91 -4.25 -9.06 -5.32
N CYS A 92 -4.35 -8.96 -4.00
CA CYS A 92 -3.86 -7.80 -3.26
C CYS A 92 -2.35 -7.65 -3.34
N LEU A 93 -1.61 -8.75 -3.18
CA LEU A 93 -0.15 -8.72 -3.29
C LEU A 93 0.26 -8.18 -4.66
N MET A 94 -0.39 -8.67 -5.73
CA MET A 94 -0.13 -8.20 -7.09
C MET A 94 -0.52 -6.73 -7.31
N ASP A 95 -1.64 -6.27 -6.75
CA ASP A 95 -2.05 -4.85 -6.83
C ASP A 95 -1.05 -3.93 -6.13
N ILE A 96 -0.49 -4.37 -5.01
CA ILE A 96 0.54 -3.63 -4.27
C ILE A 96 1.87 -3.63 -5.02
N ASP A 97 2.29 -4.76 -5.57
CA ASP A 97 3.50 -4.86 -6.38
C ASP A 97 3.39 -4.01 -7.65
N ALA A 98 2.23 -4.05 -8.34
CA ALA A 98 1.96 -3.22 -9.51
C ALA A 98 1.99 -1.73 -9.15
N PHE A 99 1.39 -1.35 -8.02
CA PHE A 99 1.45 0.02 -7.51
C PHE A 99 2.90 0.45 -7.23
N ILE A 100 3.69 -0.40 -6.58
CA ILE A 100 5.10 -0.12 -6.28
C ILE A 100 5.91 0.02 -7.58
N ALA A 101 5.69 -0.84 -8.56
CA ALA A 101 6.42 -0.82 -9.83
C ALA A 101 6.17 0.46 -10.66
N VAL A 102 4.96 1.00 -10.64
CA VAL A 102 4.57 2.14 -11.48
C VAL A 102 4.72 3.49 -10.75
N SER A 103 4.57 3.51 -9.42
CA SER A 103 4.55 4.76 -8.67
C SER A 103 5.93 5.40 -8.55
N SER A 104 6.05 6.68 -8.94
CA SER A 104 7.24 7.49 -8.67
C SER A 104 7.48 7.71 -7.17
N LYS A 105 6.44 7.64 -6.33
CA LYS A 105 6.54 7.74 -4.85
C LYS A 105 7.06 6.47 -4.19
N ALA A 106 7.14 5.37 -4.93
CA ALA A 106 7.55 4.09 -4.40
C ALA A 106 9.02 3.78 -4.71
N LEU A 107 9.81 4.75 -5.18
CA LEU A 107 11.16 4.53 -5.67
C LEU A 107 12.03 3.79 -4.64
N LEU A 108 12.09 4.26 -3.39
CA LEU A 108 12.84 3.58 -2.33
C LEU A 108 12.30 2.18 -2.00
N LEU A 109 10.99 1.96 -2.12
CA LEU A 109 10.38 0.64 -1.91
C LEU A 109 10.68 -0.33 -3.06
N ARG A 110 10.77 0.17 -4.30
CA ARG A 110 11.16 -0.63 -5.48
C ARG A 110 12.56 -1.19 -5.33
N TYR A 111 13.53 -0.35 -4.95
CA TYR A 111 14.91 -0.80 -4.70
C TYR A 111 14.98 -1.86 -3.60
N ARG A 112 14.20 -1.69 -2.52
CA ARG A 112 14.10 -2.71 -1.46
C ARG A 112 13.55 -4.06 -1.95
N SER A 113 12.56 -4.04 -2.85
CA SER A 113 12.00 -5.27 -3.41
C SER A 113 13.02 -6.03 -4.25
N LEU A 114 13.80 -5.33 -5.07
CA LEU A 114 14.83 -5.91 -5.95
C LEU A 114 15.97 -6.57 -5.18
N HIS A 115 16.36 -6.01 -4.02
CA HIS A 115 17.42 -6.57 -3.18
C HIS A 115 16.97 -7.73 -2.27
N GLN A 116 15.66 -7.97 -2.11
CA GLN A 116 15.14 -9.13 -1.38
C GLN A 116 15.05 -10.39 -2.25
N THR A 117 15.05 -10.25 -3.57
CA THR A 117 15.12 -11.35 -4.53
C THR A 117 16.56 -11.81 -4.75
N ASP A 118 17.22 -12.32 -3.70
CA ASP A 118 18.37 -13.20 -3.86
C ASP A 118 17.85 -14.58 -4.33
N PRO A 119 18.32 -15.13 -5.47
CA PRO A 119 17.85 -16.41 -6.03
C PRO A 119 18.07 -17.61 -5.09
N SER A 120 18.87 -17.48 -4.03
CA SER A 120 19.09 -18.53 -3.03
C SER A 120 18.04 -18.57 -1.90
N SER A 121 17.21 -17.52 -1.77
CA SER A 121 16.28 -17.36 -0.65
C SER A 121 14.84 -17.63 -1.09
N THR A 122 14.29 -18.77 -0.67
CA THR A 122 12.90 -19.21 -0.90
C THR A 122 11.87 -18.42 -0.07
N ARG A 123 12.18 -17.18 0.33
CA ARG A 123 11.35 -16.43 1.28
C ARG A 123 10.21 -15.72 0.55
N LYS A 124 9.05 -16.37 0.62
CA LYS A 124 7.76 -15.87 0.13
C LYS A 124 7.37 -14.57 0.84
N THR A 125 6.77 -13.67 0.04
CA THR A 125 6.04 -12.43 0.36
C THR A 125 6.84 -11.20 0.83
N PRO A 126 6.82 -10.09 0.06
CA PRO A 126 7.46 -8.82 0.45
C PRO A 126 6.68 -8.02 1.51
N MET A 127 5.43 -8.39 1.82
CA MET A 127 4.50 -7.59 2.64
C MET A 127 4.56 -7.83 4.16
N ALA A 128 5.40 -8.74 4.65
CA ALA A 128 5.38 -9.14 6.07
C ALA A 128 6.77 -9.21 6.72
N SER A 129 7.83 -8.68 6.09
CA SER A 129 9.13 -8.58 6.74
C SER A 129 9.16 -7.36 7.66
N SER A 130 9.45 -7.59 8.95
CA SER A 130 9.68 -6.53 9.93
C SER A 130 10.68 -5.53 9.35
N CYS A 131 10.23 -4.29 9.17
CA CYS A 131 11.01 -3.24 8.55
C CYS A 131 12.12 -2.80 9.52
N SER A 132 13.39 -3.01 9.15
CA SER A 132 14.55 -2.68 10.01
C SER A 132 14.57 -1.22 10.48
N TYR A 133 14.10 -0.28 9.65
CA TYR A 133 14.00 1.14 10.01
C TYR A 133 12.97 1.42 11.14
N LEU A 134 12.03 0.49 11.42
CA LEU A 134 11.13 0.61 12.56
C LEU A 134 11.81 0.29 13.90
N ASN A 135 12.98 -0.34 13.87
CA ASN A 135 13.79 -0.66 15.06
C ASN A 135 14.77 0.44 15.44
N VAL A 136 14.80 1.56 14.71
CA VAL A 136 15.66 2.71 15.06
C VAL A 136 15.22 3.26 16.41
N PRO A 137 16.12 3.31 17.41
CA PRO A 137 15.76 3.65 18.79
C PRO A 137 15.39 5.13 18.94
N ILE A 138 15.99 5.99 18.11
CA ILE A 138 15.75 7.43 18.14
C ILE A 138 14.50 7.74 17.33
N PHE A 139 13.47 8.22 18.03
CA PHE A 139 12.18 8.55 17.43
C PHE A 139 12.27 9.56 16.27
N ALA A 140 13.13 10.57 16.40
CA ALA A 140 13.32 11.59 15.36
C ALA A 140 13.82 10.98 14.04
N HIS A 141 14.81 10.08 14.11
CA HIS A 141 15.34 9.38 12.94
C HIS A 141 14.33 8.40 12.35
N LYS A 142 13.63 7.64 13.19
CA LYS A 142 12.54 6.76 12.75
C LYS A 142 11.46 7.55 11.99
N LYS A 143 11.05 8.71 12.53
CA LYS A 143 10.08 9.60 11.89
C LYS A 143 10.59 10.14 10.55
N ALA A 144 11.86 10.54 10.48
CA ALA A 144 12.49 11.00 9.23
C ALA A 144 12.52 9.89 8.17
N LEU A 145 12.92 8.68 8.54
CA LEU A 145 12.94 7.52 7.63
C LEU A 145 11.54 7.14 7.14
N VAL A 146 10.55 7.11 8.03
CA VAL A 146 9.15 6.85 7.64
C VAL A 146 8.67 7.93 6.66
N ARG A 147 8.95 9.21 6.94
CA ARG A 147 8.60 10.31 6.03
C ARG A 147 9.28 10.18 4.67
N LEU A 148 10.56 9.80 4.66
CA LEU A 148 11.31 9.57 3.43
C LEU A 148 10.69 8.43 2.61
N LEU A 149 10.49 7.25 3.21
CA LEU A 149 9.96 6.06 2.54
C LEU A 149 8.50 6.18 2.08
N THR A 150 7.74 7.06 2.71
CA THR A 150 6.32 7.28 2.39
C THR A 150 6.10 8.52 1.51
N SER A 151 7.17 9.10 0.96
CA SER A 151 7.10 10.34 0.15
C SER A 151 6.36 11.48 0.87
N SER A 152 6.59 11.59 2.18
CA SER A 152 6.05 12.60 3.09
C SER A 152 7.16 13.48 3.67
N HIS A 153 8.21 13.71 2.89
CA HIS A 153 9.37 14.53 3.21
C HIS A 153 9.31 15.90 2.53
N THR A 154 10.21 16.79 2.91
CA THR A 154 10.26 18.20 2.48
C THR A 154 11.23 18.45 1.32
N LEU A 155 11.61 17.39 0.58
CA LEU A 155 12.49 17.54 -0.59
C LEU A 155 11.69 18.08 -1.79
N ALA A 156 12.35 18.80 -2.68
CA ALA A 156 11.71 19.48 -3.81
C ALA A 156 10.91 18.50 -4.69
N ILE A 157 11.42 17.27 -4.89
CA ILE A 157 10.75 16.23 -5.69
C ILE A 157 9.32 15.92 -5.21
N GLU A 158 9.07 16.03 -3.90
CA GLU A 158 7.74 15.83 -3.34
C GLU A 158 7.00 17.14 -3.11
N VAL A 159 7.64 18.19 -2.59
CA VAL A 159 6.95 19.46 -2.27
C VAL A 159 6.41 20.14 -3.53
N LEU A 160 7.22 20.22 -4.60
CA LEU A 160 6.88 20.94 -5.83
C LEU A 160 6.02 20.11 -6.79
N ARG A 161 5.82 18.83 -6.48
CA ARG A 161 4.91 17.94 -7.22
C ARG A 161 3.45 18.26 -6.94
N TRP A 162 3.10 18.72 -5.74
CA TRP A 162 1.72 18.97 -5.37
C TRP A 162 1.22 20.24 -6.07
N SER A 163 0.15 20.11 -6.84
CA SER A 163 -0.57 21.29 -7.34
C SER A 163 -1.39 21.90 -6.22
N ASP A 164 -1.26 23.20 -6.00
CA ASP A 164 -2.14 23.98 -5.12
C ASP A 164 -3.02 24.89 -5.98
N ARG A 165 -4.08 25.46 -5.40
CA ARG A 165 -5.05 26.32 -6.11
C ARG A 165 -4.39 27.48 -6.87
N HIS A 166 -3.21 27.91 -6.42
CA HIS A 166 -2.45 29.01 -7.02
C HIS A 166 -1.14 28.59 -7.69
N CYS A 167 -0.79 27.30 -7.62
CA CYS A 167 0.49 26.79 -8.11
C CYS A 167 0.25 25.61 -9.04
N PRO A 168 0.44 25.78 -10.37
CA PRO A 168 0.41 24.65 -11.29
C PRO A 168 1.52 23.66 -10.95
N PRO A 169 1.36 22.37 -11.25
CA PRO A 169 2.38 21.36 -10.99
C PRO A 169 3.66 21.73 -11.72
N VAL A 170 4.76 21.84 -10.96
CA VAL A 170 6.07 22.21 -11.50
C VAL A 170 6.69 20.97 -12.17
N PRO A 171 7.26 21.10 -13.38
CA PRO A 171 7.99 19.99 -14.02
C PRO A 171 9.13 19.45 -13.15
N CYS A 172 9.32 18.12 -13.14
CA CYS A 172 10.35 17.45 -12.33
C CYS A 172 11.77 18.02 -12.55
N SER A 173 12.10 18.40 -13.80
CA SER A 173 13.40 19.00 -14.14
C SER A 173 13.68 20.33 -13.43
N GLN A 174 12.67 20.96 -12.84
CA GLN A 174 12.77 22.22 -12.10
C GLN A 174 12.73 21.99 -10.58
N HIS A 175 12.67 20.74 -10.11
CA HIS A 175 12.68 20.42 -8.68
C HIS A 175 14.11 20.42 -8.13
N LEU A 176 14.80 21.54 -8.28
CA LEU A 176 16.24 21.65 -8.04
C LEU A 176 16.60 21.56 -6.55
N CYS A 177 17.80 21.05 -6.26
CA CYS A 177 18.40 20.97 -4.94
C CYS A 177 18.51 22.35 -4.30
N ARG A 178 18.04 22.48 -3.04
CA ARG A 178 18.06 23.74 -2.31
C ARG A 178 19.46 24.32 -2.08
N PHE A 179 20.49 23.47 -2.14
CA PHE A 179 21.88 23.85 -1.91
C PHE A 179 22.62 24.16 -3.22
N TYR A 180 22.50 23.28 -4.21
CA TYR A 180 23.29 23.35 -5.45
C TYR A 180 22.56 24.01 -6.63
N LEU A 181 21.21 24.00 -6.62
CA LEU A 181 20.36 24.56 -7.67
C LEU A 181 20.66 24.06 -9.10
N SER A 182 21.35 22.93 -9.24
CA SER A 182 21.77 22.38 -10.55
C SER A 182 21.17 21.00 -10.84
N GLU A 183 20.99 20.17 -9.82
CA GLU A 183 20.43 18.82 -9.92
C GLU A 183 19.08 18.74 -9.22
N VAL A 184 18.26 17.73 -9.55
CA VAL A 184 16.96 17.50 -8.92
C VAL A 184 17.15 17.03 -7.46
N GLU A 185 16.38 17.63 -6.54
CA GLU A 185 16.36 17.26 -5.12
C GLU A 185 15.48 16.03 -4.88
N ASP A 186 15.98 14.87 -5.30
CA ASP A 186 15.38 13.58 -4.97
C ASP A 186 16.02 12.93 -3.73
N GLU A 187 15.47 11.79 -3.31
CA GLU A 187 15.94 11.08 -2.12
C GLU A 187 17.39 10.58 -2.26
N ALA A 188 17.81 10.23 -3.47
CA ALA A 188 19.16 9.74 -3.72
C ALA A 188 20.17 10.89 -3.67
N HIS A 189 19.88 12.01 -4.34
CA HIS A 189 20.67 13.23 -4.29
C HIS A 189 20.83 13.72 -2.85
N ALA A 190 19.72 13.87 -2.12
CA ALA A 190 19.73 14.39 -0.76
C ALA A 190 20.52 13.51 0.24
N LEU A 191 20.54 12.19 0.05
CA LEU A 191 21.21 11.26 0.97
C LEU A 191 22.67 10.97 0.60
N TRP A 192 23.01 10.93 -0.68
CA TRP A 192 24.28 10.33 -1.13
C TRP A 192 25.17 11.25 -1.97
N TYR A 193 24.59 12.22 -2.68
CA TYR A 193 25.33 13.03 -3.66
C TYR A 193 25.45 14.51 -3.27
N CYS A 194 24.51 15.01 -2.47
CA CYS A 194 24.50 16.38 -2.00
C CYS A 194 25.56 16.58 -0.91
N ASN A 195 26.68 17.23 -1.24
CA ASN A 195 27.72 17.57 -0.25
C ASN A 195 27.37 18.80 0.61
N GLY A 196 26.14 19.32 0.51
CA GLY A 196 25.71 20.59 1.14
C GLY A 196 26.51 21.79 0.63
N SER A 197 26.08 23.01 0.93
CA SER A 197 26.99 24.15 0.78
C SER A 197 28.09 24.03 1.82
N GLN A 198 29.37 24.06 1.42
CA GLN A 198 30.53 24.14 2.34
C GLN A 198 30.48 25.36 3.29
N SER A 199 29.50 26.26 3.15
CA SER A 199 29.32 27.46 3.97
C SER A 199 28.43 27.28 5.20
N LEU A 200 28.07 26.07 5.62
CA LEU A 200 27.63 25.86 7.00
C LEU A 200 28.86 25.82 7.89
N ASP A 201 29.47 26.99 8.08
CA ASP A 201 30.27 27.24 9.27
C ASP A 201 29.42 26.81 10.46
N ILE A 202 30.05 25.98 11.27
CA ILE A 202 29.59 25.55 12.58
C ILE A 202 29.20 26.81 13.33
N CYS A 203 27.91 27.15 13.40
CA CYS A 203 27.44 28.04 14.45
C CYS A 203 27.63 27.27 15.76
N ASP A 204 28.73 27.58 16.43
CA ASP A 204 28.99 27.25 17.82
C ASP A 204 27.71 27.45 18.64
N PRO A 205 27.36 26.50 19.53
CA PRO A 205 26.35 26.79 20.53
C PRO A 205 26.96 27.82 21.49
N ILE A 206 26.15 28.83 21.84
CA ILE A 206 26.39 29.84 22.89
C ILE A 206 27.00 31.16 22.37
N SER A 207 26.14 32.08 21.95
CA SER A 207 25.97 33.32 22.74
C SER A 207 24.73 34.11 22.34
N SER A 208 23.90 34.32 23.36
CA SER A 208 22.87 35.34 23.54
C SER A 208 22.77 36.48 22.50
N ASN A 209 21.58 36.74 21.97
CA ASN A 209 20.65 37.75 22.50
C ASN A 209 19.52 38.08 21.50
N ARG A 210 18.30 37.82 21.98
CA ARG A 210 17.15 38.75 22.04
C ARG A 210 16.59 39.38 20.75
N CYS A 211 15.31 39.06 20.54
CA CYS A 211 14.22 39.89 20.02
C CYS A 211 14.51 41.38 19.88
N SER A 212 14.26 41.92 18.69
CA SER A 212 13.24 42.95 18.38
C SER A 212 12.99 42.97 16.89
#